data_AF-A0A6A6DF36-F1
#
_entry.id   AF-A0A6A6DF36-F1
#
_cell.length_a   1.000
_cell.length_b   1.000
_cell.length_c   1.000
_cell.angle_alpha   90.00
_cell.angle_beta   90.00
_cell.angle_gamma   90.00
#
_symmetry.space_group_name_H-M   'P 1'
#
loop_
_entity.id
_entity.type
_entity.pdbx_description
1 polymer ?
#
loop_
_entity_poly.entity_id
_entity_poly.type
_entity_poly.pdbx_seq_one_letter_code
_entity_poly.pdbx_strand_id
1 'polypeptide(L)'
;MSIVLANASRLKPEIRLAQAVSEFEADLLNEQKTTFRNFRSQSLDSPPAPSDVMRLTAEIDYQLSRKVSGRCFGPYFTYFLQVIQQFAVLGDVVVGGS
;
A
#
# COMPACT_ATOMS: atom_id res chain seq x y z
N MET A 1 -23.60 -7.27 0.28
CA MET A 1 -22.14 -7.23 0.04
C MET A 1 -21.66 -7.95 -1.22
N SER A 2 -22.48 -8.75 -1.95
CA SER A 2 -21.99 -9.55 -3.10
C SER A 2 -21.92 -8.81 -4.45
N ILE A 3 -22.82 -7.85 -4.69
CA ILE A 3 -22.98 -7.20 -6.01
C ILE A 3 -21.90 -6.13 -6.28
N VAL A 4 -21.48 -5.42 -5.23
CA VAL A 4 -20.42 -4.39 -5.30
C VAL A 4 -19.06 -5.02 -5.62
N LEU A 5 -18.76 -6.17 -5.00
CA LEU A 5 -17.53 -6.93 -5.24
C LEU A 5 -17.50 -7.55 -6.66
N ALA A 6 -18.66 -8.03 -7.15
CA ALA A 6 -18.79 -8.58 -8.49
C ALA A 6 -18.58 -7.52 -9.59
N ASN A 7 -19.09 -6.30 -9.39
CA ASN A 7 -18.85 -5.20 -10.34
C ASN A 7 -17.44 -4.61 -10.23
N ALA A 8 -16.85 -4.61 -9.03
CA ALA A 8 -15.46 -4.20 -8.84
C ALA A 8 -14.49 -5.05 -9.69
N SER A 9 -14.78 -6.34 -9.93
CA SER A 9 -13.95 -7.20 -10.79
C SER A 9 -13.85 -6.73 -12.26
N ARG A 10 -14.82 -5.94 -12.73
CA ARG A 10 -14.85 -5.38 -14.11
C ARG A 10 -14.24 -3.98 -14.21
N LEU A 11 -13.96 -3.33 -13.09
CA LEU A 11 -13.36 -2.01 -13.05
C LEU A 11 -11.84 -2.11 -13.25
N LYS A 12 -11.25 -1.05 -13.82
CA LYS A 12 -9.80 -0.96 -13.95
C LYS A 12 -9.14 -1.09 -12.56
N PRO A 13 -7.97 -1.74 -12.44
CA PRO A 13 -7.30 -1.97 -11.17
C PRO A 13 -7.16 -0.71 -10.29
N GLU A 14 -6.94 0.45 -10.91
CA GLU A 14 -6.76 1.73 -10.22
C GLU A 14 -8.05 2.20 -9.54
N ILE A 15 -9.21 1.97 -10.18
CA ILE A 15 -10.52 2.32 -9.63
C ILE A 15 -10.85 1.41 -8.45
N ARG A 16 -10.54 0.12 -8.57
CA ARG A 16 -10.73 -0.85 -7.48
C ARG A 16 -9.89 -0.49 -6.27
N LEU A 17 -8.64 -0.11 -6.50
CA LEU A 17 -7.74 0.34 -5.44
C LEU A 17 -8.28 1.61 -4.77
N ALA A 18 -8.67 2.62 -5.57
CA ALA A 18 -9.22 3.87 -5.04
C ALA A 18 -10.48 3.63 -4.18
N GLN A 19 -11.37 2.73 -4.62
CA GLN A 19 -12.55 2.35 -3.87
C GLN A 19 -12.19 1.66 -2.55
N ALA A 20 -11.33 0.65 -2.59
CA ALA A 20 -10.91 -0.09 -1.38
C ALA A 20 -10.24 0.83 -0.35
N VAL A 21 -9.43 1.79 -0.81
CA VAL A 21 -8.81 2.80 0.06
C VAL A 21 -9.86 3.72 0.67
N SER A 22 -10.89 4.12 -0.08
CA SER A 22 -11.97 4.97 0.42
C SER A 22 -12.85 4.25 1.45
N GLU A 23 -13.14 2.97 1.24
CA GLU A 23 -13.88 2.13 2.20
C GLU A 23 -13.06 1.94 3.49
N PHE A 24 -11.76 1.64 3.36
CA PHE A 24 -10.85 1.57 4.51
C PHE A 24 -10.82 2.87 5.30
N GLU A 25 -10.67 4.02 4.63
CA GLU A 25 -10.68 5.32 5.31
C GLU A 25 -12.00 5.57 6.04
N ALA A 26 -13.14 5.14 5.47
CA ALA A 26 -14.46 5.30 6.11
C ALA A 26 -14.57 4.53 7.44
N ASP A 27 -13.98 3.34 7.52
CA ASP A 27 -14.01 2.45 8.68
C ASP A 27 -13.09 2.90 9.83
N LEU A 28 -12.16 3.83 9.59
CA LEU A 28 -11.24 4.35 10.60
C LEU A 28 -11.95 5.27 11.62
N LEU A 29 -11.44 5.26 12.87
CA LEU A 29 -11.79 6.24 13.89
C LEU A 29 -11.28 7.65 13.50
N ASN A 30 -11.87 8.72 14.03
CA ASN A 30 -11.52 10.10 13.65
C ASN A 30 -10.02 10.42 13.82
N GLU A 31 -9.40 9.97 14.91
CA GLU A 31 -7.96 10.16 15.16
C GLU A 31 -7.08 9.36 14.18
N GLN A 32 -7.56 8.18 13.75
CA GLN A 32 -6.89 7.37 12.75
C GLN A 32 -7.05 7.97 11.35
N LYS A 33 -8.20 8.58 11.04
CA LYS A 33 -8.45 9.29 9.78
C LYS A 33 -7.51 10.47 9.60
N THR A 34 -7.28 11.27 10.63
CA THR A 34 -6.33 12.40 10.57
C THR A 34 -4.91 11.90 10.31
N THR A 35 -4.50 10.84 11.00
CA THR A 35 -3.17 10.23 10.82
C THR A 35 -3.01 9.65 9.41
N PHE A 36 -4.02 8.92 8.93
CA PHE A 36 -4.05 8.35 7.58
C PHE A 36 -3.95 9.43 6.49
N ARG A 37 -4.72 10.51 6.60
CA ARG A 37 -4.70 11.63 5.64
C ARG A 37 -3.34 12.33 5.59
N ASN A 38 -2.71 12.53 6.75
CA ASN A 38 -1.37 13.12 6.83
C ASN A 38 -0.31 12.23 6.17
N PHE A 39 -0.35 10.91 6.40
CA PHE A 39 0.55 9.98 5.71
C PHE A 39 0.29 9.95 4.20
N ARG A 40 -0.97 9.97 3.79
CA ARG A 40 -1.36 9.99 2.39
C ARG A 40 -0.84 11.25 1.68
N SER A 41 -0.98 12.43 2.29
CA SER A 41 -0.44 13.67 1.71
C SER A 41 1.08 13.62 1.60
N GLN A 42 1.79 13.18 2.66
CA GLN A 42 3.25 13.04 2.64
C GLN A 42 3.73 12.05 1.55
N SER A 43 3.00 10.97 1.31
CA SER A 43 3.32 9.98 0.29
C SER A 43 3.13 10.48 -1.15
N LEU A 44 2.37 11.56 -1.37
CA LEU A 44 2.22 12.19 -2.68
C LEU A 44 3.41 13.09 -3.01
N ASP A 45 4.08 13.63 -1.98
CA ASP A 45 5.20 14.57 -2.15
C ASP A 45 6.52 13.84 -2.49
N SER A 46 6.65 12.56 -2.13
CA SER A 46 7.86 11.77 -2.40
C SER A 46 7.55 10.30 -2.67
N PRO A 47 8.21 9.67 -3.66
CA PRO A 47 8.05 8.24 -3.90
C PRO A 47 8.53 7.42 -2.69
N PRO A 48 7.96 6.23 -2.44
CA PRO A 48 8.35 5.38 -1.31
C PRO A 48 9.84 5.02 -1.37
N ALA A 49 10.55 5.28 -0.27
CA ALA A 49 11.95 4.95 -0.13
C ALA A 49 12.13 3.55 0.51
N PRO A 50 13.30 2.91 0.36
CA PRO A 50 13.61 1.67 1.05
C PRO A 50 13.44 1.74 2.59
N SER A 51 13.59 2.92 3.20
CA SER A 51 13.34 3.13 4.62
C SER A 51 11.87 2.93 5.01
N ASP A 52 10.94 3.33 4.14
CA ASP A 52 9.50 3.18 4.39
C ASP A 52 9.10 1.70 4.37
N VAL A 53 9.72 0.95 3.46
CA VAL A 53 9.63 -0.52 3.39
C VAL A 53 10.08 -1.15 4.69
N MET A 54 11.27 -0.76 5.16
CA MET A 54 11.84 -1.32 6.38
C MET A 54 10.96 -1.00 7.58
N ARG A 55 10.40 0.20 7.65
CA ARG A 55 9.48 0.62 8.72
C ARG A 55 8.18 -0.16 8.70
N LEU A 56 7.55 -0.31 7.53
CA LEU A 56 6.34 -1.13 7.36
C LEU A 56 6.62 -2.57 7.78
N THR A 57 7.76 -3.11 7.34
CA THR A 57 8.12 -4.49 7.65
C THR A 57 8.41 -4.68 9.13
N ALA A 58 9.08 -3.73 9.78
CA ALA A 58 9.32 -3.73 11.22
C ALA A 58 8.00 -3.68 12.01
N GLU A 59 7.01 -2.92 11.55
CA GLU A 59 5.69 -2.88 12.19
C GLU A 59 4.95 -4.21 12.02
N ILE A 60 4.99 -4.80 10.82
CA ILE A 60 4.39 -6.13 10.56
C ILE A 60 5.09 -7.20 11.42
N ASP A 61 6.41 -7.22 11.44
CA ASP A 61 7.21 -8.13 12.28
C ASP A 61 6.89 -7.89 13.77
N TYR A 62 6.70 -6.65 14.22
CA TYR A 62 6.32 -6.33 15.60
C TYR A 62 4.92 -6.84 15.97
N GLN A 63 3.93 -6.62 15.10
CA GLN A 63 2.55 -7.06 15.33
C GLN A 63 2.40 -8.59 15.21
N LEU A 64 3.13 -9.21 14.28
CA LEU A 64 3.06 -10.65 14.01
C LEU A 64 4.02 -11.48 14.85
N SER A 65 5.16 -10.95 15.32
CA SER A 65 6.07 -11.68 16.22
C SER A 65 5.37 -12.15 17.49
N ARG A 66 4.33 -11.43 17.93
CA ARG A 66 3.47 -11.80 19.06
C ARG A 66 2.50 -12.95 18.76
N LYS A 67 2.24 -13.26 17.48
CA LYS A 67 1.24 -14.25 17.03
C LYS A 67 1.83 -15.42 16.23
N VAL A 68 2.96 -15.22 15.54
CA VAL A 68 3.58 -16.17 14.62
C VAL A 68 5.07 -16.20 14.94
N SER A 69 5.49 -17.22 15.68
CA SER A 69 6.90 -17.40 16.04
C SER A 69 7.75 -17.71 14.80
N GLY A 70 8.81 -16.93 14.59
CA GLY A 70 9.95 -17.33 13.72
C GLY A 70 9.90 -16.95 12.23
N ARG A 71 8.96 -16.12 11.76
CA ARG A 71 8.96 -15.62 10.37
C ARG A 71 9.36 -14.15 10.32
N CYS A 72 10.51 -13.87 9.71
CA CYS A 72 10.95 -12.51 9.39
C CYS A 72 10.45 -12.13 8.00
N PHE A 73 9.61 -11.10 7.88
CA PHE A 73 9.04 -10.70 6.60
C PHE A 73 9.92 -9.67 5.85
N GLY A 74 10.97 -9.16 6.50
CA GLY A 74 11.99 -8.23 5.96
C GLY A 74 12.39 -8.48 4.51
N PRO A 75 13.02 -9.63 4.21
CA PRO A 75 13.54 -9.91 2.87
C PRO A 75 12.47 -9.94 1.78
N TYR A 76 11.25 -10.40 2.09
CA TYR A 76 10.16 -10.51 1.13
C TYR A 76 9.61 -9.14 0.73
N PHE A 77 9.47 -8.22 1.69
CA PHE A 77 8.96 -6.88 1.41
C PHE A 77 9.97 -6.02 0.66
N THR A 78 11.27 -6.14 0.95
CA THR A 78 12.32 -5.45 0.18
C THR A 78 12.32 -5.91 -1.29
N TYR A 79 12.20 -7.21 -1.54
CA TYR A 79 12.07 -7.74 -2.89
C TYR A 79 10.80 -7.24 -3.59
N PHE A 80 9.66 -7.24 -2.89
CA PHE A 80 8.39 -6.73 -3.43
C PHE A 80 8.48 -5.26 -3.86
N LEU A 81 9.13 -4.41 -3.06
CA LEU A 81 9.29 -3.00 -3.42
C LEU A 81 10.32 -2.77 -4.52
N GLN A 82 11.39 -3.55 -4.57
CA GLN A 82 12.30 -3.52 -5.72
C GLN A 82 11.54 -3.84 -7.02
N VAL A 83 10.66 -4.84 -6.98
CA VAL A 83 9.80 -5.20 -8.12
C VAL A 83 8.84 -4.06 -8.46
N ILE A 84 8.12 -3.50 -7.48
CA ILE A 84 7.22 -2.35 -7.71
C ILE A 84 7.98 -1.16 -8.30
N GLN A 85 9.16 -0.83 -7.79
CA GLN A 85 9.96 0.28 -8.29
C GLN A 85 10.41 0.05 -9.74
N GLN A 86 10.78 -1.18 -10.10
CA GLN A 86 11.09 -1.53 -11.49
C GLN A 86 9.87 -1.34 -12.41
N PHE A 87 8.67 -1.71 -11.96
CA PHE A 87 7.43 -1.51 -12.73
C PHE A 87 6.93 -0.07 -12.73
N ALA A 88 7.19 0.71 -11.67
CA ALA A 88 6.87 2.14 -11.62
C ALA A 88 7.73 2.94 -12.60
N VAL A 89 9.04 2.61 -12.68
CA VAL A 89 9.95 3.15 -13.70
C VAL A 89 9.51 2.72 -15.11
N LEU A 90 9.04 1.48 -15.28
CA LEU A 90 8.48 1.01 -16.55
C LEU A 90 7.17 1.74 -16.92
N GLY A 91 6.33 2.04 -15.93
CA GLY A 91 5.09 2.80 -16.11
C GLY A 91 5.35 4.24 -16.55
N ASP A 92 6.40 4.88 -16.02
CA ASP A 92 6.85 6.21 -16.44
C ASP A 92 7.32 6.22 -17.91
N VAL A 93 8.02 5.16 -18.33
CA VAL A 93 8.47 4.95 -19.72
C VAL A 93 7.32 4.58 -20.68
N VAL A 94 6.30 3.86 -20.22
CA VAL A 94 5.18 3.37 -21.07
C VAL A 94 4.01 4.37 -21.13
N VAL A 95 3.82 5.21 -20.11
CA VAL A 95 2.74 6.22 -20.06
C VAL A 95 3.19 7.59 -20.60
N GLY A 96 4.46 7.74 -21.00
CA GLY A 96 4.95 8.96 -21.64
C GLY A 96 5.22 10.08 -20.63
N GLY A 97 6.01 9.79 -19.60
CA GLY A 97 6.78 10.82 -18.91
C GLY A 97 7.82 11.40 -19.88
N SER A 98 7.84 12.72 -20.04
CA SER A 98 8.59 13.45 -21.07
C SER A 98 10.10 13.28 -20.99
#